data_AF-A0A9E1NC03-F1
#
_entry.id   AF-A0A9E1NC03-F1
#
_cell.length_a   1.000
_cell.length_b   1.000
_cell.length_c   1.000
_cell.angle_alpha   90.00
_cell.angle_beta   90.00
_cell.angle_gamma   90.00
#
_symmetry.space_group_name_H-M   'P 1'
#
loop_
_entity.id
_entity.type
_entity.pdbx_description
1 polymer ?
#
loop_
_entity_poly.entity_id
_entity_poly.type
_entity_poly.pdbx_seq_one_letter_code
_entity_poly.pdbx_strand_id
1 'polypeptide(L)'
;MSVSRLEILSRAPYEDGRAFGDGGPYERIEAIAHYAVDPEHAANDGVVDLGLAARGDDGLVHFSGDVTILRPLSGGSRALLMQVPNRGKRNITRFNMTVMSTDDTVEIAPGDGFLFNHGWTVAWAGWQWDVPQSPEH
;
A
#
# COMPACT_ATOMS: atom_id res chain seq x y z
N MET A 1 10.69 2.92 13.13
CA MET A 1 9.87 3.62 12.10
C MET A 1 8.40 3.56 12.52
N SER A 2 7.75 4.68 12.81
CA SER A 2 6.32 4.72 13.18
C SER A 2 5.50 5.48 12.14
N VAL A 3 4.34 4.94 11.79
CA VAL A 3 3.30 5.68 11.06
C VAL A 3 2.62 6.61 12.06
N SER A 4 2.68 7.92 11.82
CA SER A 4 2.07 8.94 12.68
C SER A 4 0.61 9.22 12.27
N ARG A 5 0.31 9.10 10.98
CA ARG A 5 -1.04 9.32 10.44
C ARG A 5 -1.24 8.53 9.15
N LEU A 6 -2.43 7.95 8.99
CA LEU A 6 -2.91 7.48 7.68
C LEU A 6 -4.01 8.42 7.20
N GLU A 7 -3.70 9.22 6.19
CA GLU A 7 -4.63 10.15 5.57
C GLU A 7 -5.38 9.45 4.44
N ILE A 8 -6.69 9.27 4.60
CA ILE A 8 -7.52 8.64 3.57
C ILE A 8 -7.91 9.69 2.54
N LEU A 9 -7.47 9.49 1.30
CA LEU A 9 -7.79 10.35 0.17
C LEU A 9 -9.13 9.96 -0.45
N SER A 10 -9.37 8.66 -0.64
CA SER A 10 -10.61 8.18 -1.24
C SER A 10 -10.97 6.76 -0.80
N ARG A 11 -12.25 6.44 -0.94
CA ARG A 11 -12.81 5.09 -0.81
C ARG A 11 -13.82 4.86 -1.92
N ALA A 12 -13.73 3.72 -2.59
CA ALA A 12 -14.65 3.36 -3.65
C ALA A 12 -14.91 1.85 -3.65
N PRO A 13 -16.07 1.37 -4.13
CA PRO A 13 -16.26 -0.04 -4.43
C PRO A 13 -15.17 -0.52 -5.41
N TYR A 14 -14.59 -1.68 -5.14
CA TYR A 14 -13.69 -2.34 -6.06
C TYR A 14 -14.49 -3.19 -7.05
N GLU A 15 -14.13 -3.17 -8.33
CA GLU A 15 -14.80 -3.91 -9.42
C GLU A 15 -16.32 -3.70 -9.42
N ASP A 16 -16.76 -2.44 -9.34
CA ASP A 16 -18.17 -2.03 -9.29
C ASP A 16 -18.99 -2.72 -8.18
N GLY A 17 -18.33 -3.10 -7.08
CA GLY A 17 -18.98 -3.78 -5.96
C GLY A 17 -19.18 -5.28 -6.18
N ARG A 18 -18.51 -5.88 -7.18
CA ARG A 18 -18.47 -7.32 -7.38
C ARG A 18 -18.09 -8.05 -6.08
N ALA A 19 -18.84 -9.10 -5.78
CA ALA A 19 -18.52 -10.01 -4.68
C ALA A 19 -17.54 -11.10 -5.13
N PHE A 20 -16.62 -11.46 -4.24
CA PHE A 20 -15.64 -12.53 -4.44
C PHE A 20 -15.86 -13.64 -3.41
N GLY A 21 -16.59 -14.69 -3.79
CA GLY A 21 -16.80 -15.87 -2.95
C GLY A 21 -17.15 -15.52 -1.50
N ASP A 22 -16.40 -16.11 -0.56
CA ASP A 22 -16.56 -15.90 0.88
C ASP A 22 -16.04 -14.52 1.36
N GLY A 23 -15.19 -13.86 0.56
CA GLY A 23 -14.69 -12.52 0.87
C GLY A 23 -15.73 -11.41 0.67
N GLY A 24 -16.79 -11.67 -0.12
CA GLY A 24 -17.85 -10.70 -0.39
C GLY A 24 -17.37 -9.50 -1.23
N PRO A 25 -18.09 -8.36 -1.19
CA PRO A 25 -17.68 -7.15 -1.89
C PRO A 25 -16.49 -6.46 -1.23
N TYR A 26 -15.66 -5.82 -2.04
CA TYR A 26 -14.44 -5.14 -1.62
C TYR A 26 -14.54 -3.62 -1.80
N GLU A 27 -13.81 -2.87 -0.97
CA GLU A 27 -13.52 -1.45 -1.20
C GLU A 27 -12.03 -1.26 -1.53
N ARG A 28 -11.76 -0.32 -2.43
CA ARG A 28 -10.44 0.27 -2.68
C ARG A 28 -10.31 1.54 -1.87
N ILE A 29 -9.22 1.66 -1.12
CA ILE A 29 -8.85 2.83 -0.34
C ILE A 29 -7.55 3.36 -0.89
N GLU A 30 -7.52 4.64 -1.23
CA GLU A 30 -6.29 5.38 -1.51
C GLU A 30 -5.97 6.28 -0.32
N ALA A 31 -4.71 6.29 0.10
CA ALA A 31 -4.27 6.98 1.30
C ALA A 31 -2.81 7.43 1.20
N ILE A 32 -2.43 8.37 2.06
CA ILE A 32 -1.04 8.77 2.32
C ILE A 32 -0.68 8.34 3.73
N ALA A 33 0.34 7.50 3.88
CA ALA A 33 0.95 7.22 5.17
C ALA A 33 2.00 8.29 5.47
N HIS A 34 1.83 8.96 6.60
CA HIS A 34 2.80 9.91 7.15
C HIS A 34 3.66 9.17 8.18
N TYR A 35 4.97 9.29 8.06
CA TYR A 35 5.96 8.63 8.91
C TYR A 35 6.74 9.66 9.71
N ALA A 36 7.03 9.31 10.95
CA ALA A 36 7.97 10.04 11.80
C ALA A 36 8.99 9.03 12.34
N VAL A 37 10.26 9.30 12.10
CA VAL A 37 11.36 8.37 12.40
C VAL A 37 12.37 9.04 13.32
N ASP A 38 12.59 8.41 14.47
CA ASP A 38 13.67 8.78 15.38
C ASP A 38 15.02 8.27 14.82
N PRO A 39 15.92 9.17 14.38
CA PRO A 39 17.22 8.78 13.84
C PRO A 39 18.17 8.19 14.91
N GLU A 40 17.87 8.36 16.20
CA GLU A 40 18.72 7.89 17.32
C GLU A 40 18.21 6.57 17.92
N HIS A 41 17.06 6.07 17.45
CA HIS A 41 16.52 4.81 17.92
C HIS A 41 17.29 3.63 17.29
N ALA A 42 17.87 2.76 18.13
CA ALA A 42 18.75 1.64 17.73
C ALA A 42 18.22 0.76 16.57
N ALA A 43 16.89 0.55 16.48
CA ALA A 43 16.28 -0.19 15.38
C ALA A 43 16.45 0.47 13.98
N ASN A 44 16.83 1.74 13.92
CA ASN A 44 17.04 2.51 12.70
C ASN A 44 18.53 2.73 12.38
N ASP A 45 19.47 2.21 13.19
CA ASP A 45 20.93 2.41 12.99
C ASP A 45 21.43 1.90 11.63
N GLY A 46 20.74 0.91 11.05
CA GLY A 46 21.05 0.36 9.73
C GLY A 46 20.54 1.21 8.56
N VAL A 47 19.78 2.28 8.80
CA VAL A 47 19.26 3.15 7.74
C VAL A 47 20.32 4.18 7.38
N VAL A 48 20.92 4.00 6.21
CA VAL A 48 21.96 4.89 5.66
C VAL A 48 21.43 6.32 5.55
N ASP A 49 22.28 7.29 5.91
CA ASP A 49 22.04 8.73 5.86
C ASP A 49 20.86 9.27 6.67
N LEU A 50 20.18 8.42 7.46
CA LEU A 50 19.06 8.87 8.31
C LEU A 50 19.51 9.95 9.32
N GLY A 51 20.72 9.82 9.86
CA GLY A 51 21.30 10.81 10.76
C GLY A 51 21.64 12.15 10.09
N LEU A 52 21.73 12.19 8.76
CA LEU A 52 22.01 13.39 7.95
C LEU A 52 20.73 14.07 7.44
N ALA A 53 19.59 13.38 7.52
CA ALA A 53 18.31 13.92 7.07
C ALA A 53 17.86 15.11 7.94
N ALA A 54 17.15 16.06 7.30
CA ALA A 54 16.54 17.17 8.02
C ALA A 54 15.53 16.66 9.05
N ARG A 55 15.57 17.23 10.25
CA ARG A 55 14.68 16.89 11.37
C ARG A 55 13.63 18.00 11.55
N GLY A 56 12.42 17.63 11.96
CA GLY A 56 11.40 18.57 12.39
C GLY A 56 11.69 19.16 13.78
N ASP A 57 10.84 20.07 14.23
CA ASP A 57 10.94 20.69 15.57
C ASP A 57 10.79 19.66 16.71
N ASP A 58 10.20 18.51 16.41
CA ASP A 58 10.08 17.36 17.31
C ASP A 58 11.34 16.46 17.32
N GLY A 59 12.37 16.81 16.55
CA GLY A 59 13.60 16.04 16.41
C GLY A 59 13.49 14.79 15.53
N LEU A 60 12.33 14.55 14.91
CA LEU A 60 12.09 13.37 14.08
C LEU A 60 12.31 13.67 12.59
N VAL A 61 12.66 12.65 11.82
CA VAL A 61 12.70 12.71 10.35
C VAL A 61 11.30 12.38 9.83
N HIS A 62 10.70 13.31 9.09
CA HIS A 62 9.35 13.19 8.54
C HIS A 62 9.39 12.90 7.04
N PHE A 63 8.57 11.96 6.61
CA PHE A 63 8.31 11.69 5.19
C PHE A 63 6.95 11.04 5.02
N SER A 64 6.48 10.93 3.78
CA SER A 64 5.20 10.31 3.45
C SER A 64 5.33 9.39 2.25
N GLY A 65 4.36 8.48 2.09
CA GLY A 65 4.27 7.60 0.94
C GLY A 65 2.84 7.14 0.67
N ASP A 66 2.55 6.87 -0.59
CA ASP A 66 1.22 6.45 -1.03
C ASP A 66 0.90 5.04 -0.57
N VAL A 67 -0.38 4.81 -0.26
CA VAL A 67 -0.90 3.53 0.18
C VAL A 67 -2.19 3.23 -0.56
N THR A 68 -2.23 2.09 -1.24
CA THR A 68 -3.48 1.52 -1.77
C THR A 68 -3.86 0.28 -0.96
N ILE A 69 -5.13 0.14 -0.61
CA ILE A 69 -5.67 -1.02 0.10
C ILE A 69 -6.91 -1.55 -0.62
N LEU A 70 -6.95 -2.85 -0.87
CA LEU A 70 -8.16 -3.60 -1.20
C LEU A 70 -8.56 -4.42 0.02
N ARG A 71 -9.73 -4.15 0.59
CA ARG A 71 -10.23 -4.90 1.75
C ARG A 71 -11.68 -5.34 1.61
N PRO A 72 -12.06 -6.49 2.18
CA PRO A 72 -13.45 -6.93 2.19
C PRO A 72 -14.30 -6.08 3.13
N LEU A 73 -15.51 -5.75 2.70
CA LEU A 73 -16.51 -5.03 3.52
C LEU A 73 -17.13 -5.94 4.59
N SER A 74 -17.11 -7.24 4.36
CA SER A 74 -17.77 -8.26 5.20
C SER A 74 -16.87 -8.83 6.32
N GLY A 75 -15.71 -8.22 6.59
CA GLY A 75 -14.80 -8.61 7.67
C GLY A 75 -13.70 -9.61 7.28
N GLY A 76 -13.87 -10.37 6.19
CA GLY A 76 -12.82 -11.17 5.55
C GLY A 76 -12.11 -12.20 6.46
N SER A 77 -10.91 -12.61 6.04
CA SER A 77 -10.07 -13.58 6.76
C SER A 77 -9.24 -12.96 7.89
N ARG A 78 -9.32 -11.63 8.07
CA ARG A 78 -8.47 -10.84 8.99
C ARG A 78 -6.97 -10.97 8.73
N ALA A 79 -6.58 -11.43 7.55
CA ALA A 79 -5.20 -11.51 7.09
C ALA A 79 -4.89 -10.40 6.08
N LEU A 80 -3.66 -9.88 6.15
CA LEU A 80 -3.13 -8.87 5.22
C LEU A 80 -1.97 -9.48 4.44
N LEU A 81 -2.05 -9.37 3.12
CA LEU A 81 -0.91 -9.55 2.23
C LEU A 81 -0.49 -8.17 1.73
N MET A 82 0.73 -7.75 2.08
CA MET A 82 1.22 -6.42 1.78
C MET A 82 2.46 -6.49 0.89
N GLN A 83 2.51 -5.60 -0.11
CA GLN A 83 3.68 -5.41 -0.96
C GLN A 83 4.28 -4.03 -0.72
N VAL A 84 5.58 -4.01 -0.45
CA VAL A 84 6.41 -2.81 -0.56
C VAL A 84 6.97 -2.82 -1.99
N PRO A 85 6.41 -2.02 -2.91
CA PRO A 85 6.70 -2.16 -4.33
C PRO A 85 8.10 -1.61 -4.65
N ASN A 86 8.81 -2.28 -5.56
CA ASN A 86 10.00 -1.75 -6.19
C ASN A 86 9.56 -0.94 -7.43
N ARG A 87 9.83 0.37 -7.46
CA ARG A 87 9.40 1.30 -8.52
C ARG A 87 7.90 1.21 -8.87
N GLY A 88 7.03 1.22 -7.87
CA GLY A 88 5.57 1.35 -8.05
C GLY A 88 4.80 0.10 -8.49
N LYS A 89 5.46 -0.98 -8.91
CA LYS A 89 4.78 -2.15 -9.50
C LYS A 89 3.94 -2.95 -8.50
N ARG A 90 2.65 -3.13 -8.82
CA ARG A 90 1.64 -3.85 -8.00
C ARG A 90 1.58 -5.37 -8.28
N ASN A 91 2.73 -6.04 -8.25
CA ASN A 91 2.87 -7.46 -8.63
C ASN A 91 2.20 -8.49 -7.70
N ILE A 92 1.75 -8.09 -6.51
CA ILE A 92 1.07 -9.00 -5.58
C ILE A 92 -0.24 -9.58 -6.15
N THR A 93 -0.83 -8.92 -7.16
CA THR A 93 -2.00 -9.44 -7.88
C THR A 93 -1.72 -10.75 -8.62
N ARG A 94 -0.45 -11.14 -8.82
CA ARG A 94 -0.11 -12.43 -9.45
C ARG A 94 -0.54 -13.65 -8.65
N PHE A 95 -0.80 -13.49 -7.36
CA PHE A 95 -1.44 -14.55 -6.57
C PHE A 95 -2.89 -14.81 -7.00
N ASN A 96 -3.49 -13.89 -7.77
CA ASN A 96 -4.74 -14.08 -8.50
C ASN A 96 -4.52 -14.41 -9.99
N MET A 97 -3.35 -14.94 -10.38
CA MET A 97 -3.04 -15.30 -11.77
C MET A 97 -3.14 -14.14 -12.77
N THR A 98 -2.94 -12.89 -12.35
CA THR A 98 -2.85 -11.76 -13.28
C THR A 98 -1.62 -11.90 -14.19
N VAL A 99 -1.77 -11.47 -15.44
CA VAL A 99 -0.64 -11.40 -16.38
C VAL A 99 0.36 -10.35 -15.93
N MET A 100 1.64 -10.61 -16.19
CA MET A 100 2.66 -9.58 -16.05
C MET A 100 2.42 -8.49 -17.07
N SER A 101 2.00 -7.32 -16.60
CA SER A 101 2.02 -6.10 -17.39
C SER A 101 3.29 -5.30 -17.11
N THR A 102 3.82 -4.69 -18.16
CA THR A 102 4.81 -3.61 -18.05
C THR A 102 4.17 -2.24 -18.07
N ASP A 103 2.87 -2.19 -18.37
CA ASP A 103 2.11 -0.95 -18.40
C ASP A 103 1.87 -0.52 -16.96
N ASP A 104 2.14 0.75 -16.71
CA ASP A 104 1.65 1.42 -15.53
C ASP A 104 0.14 1.56 -15.73
N THR A 105 -0.66 0.91 -14.87
CA THR A 105 -2.12 1.04 -14.84
C THR A 105 -2.64 1.31 -13.42
N VAL A 106 -3.48 2.34 -13.27
CA VAL A 106 -4.23 2.62 -12.03
C VAL A 106 -5.16 1.46 -11.67
N GLU A 107 -5.62 0.72 -12.67
CA GLU A 107 -6.47 -0.45 -12.49
C GLU A 107 -5.72 -1.59 -11.82
N ILE A 108 -6.35 -2.20 -10.82
CA ILE A 108 -5.84 -3.41 -10.18
C ILE A 108 -6.69 -4.54 -10.70
N ALA A 109 -6.21 -5.27 -11.71
CA ALA A 109 -6.97 -6.39 -12.27
C ALA A 109 -7.23 -7.48 -11.21
N PRO A 110 -8.45 -8.03 -11.12
CA PRO A 110 -8.77 -9.01 -10.10
C PRO A 110 -8.20 -10.39 -10.40
N GLY A 111 -7.86 -10.67 -11.67
CA GLY A 111 -7.44 -11.99 -12.12
C GLY A 111 -8.51 -13.04 -11.88
N ASP A 112 -8.12 -14.24 -11.42
CA ASP A 112 -9.04 -15.29 -10.97
C ASP A 112 -9.67 -15.00 -9.58
N GLY A 113 -9.20 -13.94 -8.90
CA GLY A 113 -9.68 -13.49 -7.61
C GLY A 113 -9.32 -14.41 -6.44
N PHE A 114 -8.36 -15.33 -6.55
CA PHE A 114 -8.03 -16.30 -5.50
C PHE A 114 -7.94 -15.67 -4.09
N LEU A 115 -7.14 -14.61 -3.91
CA LEU A 115 -6.99 -13.93 -2.62
C LEU A 115 -8.33 -13.32 -2.14
N PHE A 116 -9.10 -12.75 -3.06
CA PHE A 116 -10.36 -12.08 -2.72
C PHE A 116 -11.45 -13.08 -2.37
N ASN A 117 -11.53 -14.21 -3.08
CA ASN A 117 -12.43 -15.31 -2.77
C ASN A 117 -12.18 -15.88 -1.36
N HIS A 118 -10.96 -15.75 -0.84
CA HIS A 118 -10.56 -16.17 0.51
C HIS A 118 -10.52 -15.02 1.52
N GLY A 119 -11.09 -13.85 1.20
CA GLY A 119 -11.28 -12.75 2.16
C GLY A 119 -10.00 -12.02 2.58
N TRP A 120 -8.90 -12.14 1.84
CA TRP A 120 -7.65 -11.44 2.17
C TRP A 120 -7.79 -9.93 1.97
N THR A 121 -7.16 -9.16 2.85
CA THR A 121 -6.82 -7.76 2.56
C THR A 121 -5.51 -7.72 1.78
N VAL A 122 -5.44 -6.91 0.73
CA VAL A 122 -4.24 -6.71 -0.07
C VAL A 122 -3.86 -5.23 -0.02
N ALA A 123 -2.60 -4.90 0.24
CA ALA A 123 -2.15 -3.51 0.30
C ALA A 123 -0.79 -3.29 -0.35
N TRP A 124 -0.56 -2.05 -0.75
CA TRP A 124 0.71 -1.54 -1.26
C TRP A 124 1.11 -0.29 -0.47
N ALA A 125 2.39 -0.16 -0.12
CA ALA A 125 2.92 1.09 0.45
C ALA A 125 4.18 1.53 -0.30
N GLY A 126 4.08 2.66 -0.98
CA GLY A 126 5.19 3.33 -1.64
C GLY A 126 6.23 3.81 -0.64
N TRP A 127 7.50 3.77 -1.07
CA TRP A 127 8.64 4.19 -0.27
C TRP A 127 9.74 4.90 -1.09
N GLN A 128 9.68 4.77 -2.42
CA GLN A 128 10.76 5.17 -3.31
C GLN A 128 10.48 6.56 -3.88
N TRP A 129 11.38 7.51 -3.60
CA TRP A 129 11.20 8.94 -3.91
C TRP A 129 11.52 9.30 -5.38
N ASP A 130 12.34 8.51 -6.08
CA ASP A 130 12.80 8.79 -7.45
C ASP A 130 11.85 8.25 -8.54
N VAL A 131 10.68 7.75 -8.16
CA VAL A 131 9.66 7.31 -9.13
C VAL A 131 8.91 8.55 -9.63
N PRO A 132 8.89 8.83 -10.95
CA PRO A 132 8.12 9.95 -11.49
C PRO A 132 6.63 9.81 -11.13
N GLN A 133 5.99 10.92 -10.75
CA GLN A 133 4.55 10.92 -10.60
C GLN A 133 3.88 10.72 -11.95
N SER A 134 2.93 9.80 -11.95
CA SER A 134 2.05 9.50 -13.08
C SER A 134 0.61 9.58 -12.56
N PRO A 135 -0.42 9.46 -13.40
CA PRO A 135 -1.81 9.43 -12.93
C PRO A 135 -2.14 8.35 -11.88
N GLU A 136 -1.17 7.50 -11.54
CA GLU A 136 -1.29 6.34 -10.65
C GLU A 136 -0.55 6.49 -9.32
N HIS A 137 0.27 7.53 -9.20
CA HIS A 137 1.17 7.85 -8.09
C HIS A 137 1.06 9.32 -7.70
#